data_AF-A0A318PSJ4-F1
#
_entry.id   AF-A0A318PSJ4-F1
#
_cell.length_a   1.000
_cell.length_b   1.000
_cell.length_c   1.000
_cell.angle_alpha   90.00
_cell.angle_beta   90.00
_cell.angle_gamma   90.00
#
_symmetry.space_group_name_H-M   'P 1'
#
loop_
_entity.id
_entity.type
_entity.pdbx_description
1 polymer ?
#
loop_
_entity_poly.entity_id
_entity_poly.type
_entity_poly.pdbx_seq_one_letter_code
_entity_poly.pdbx_strand_id
1 'polypeptide(L)'
;MPDHGDGASPQHALEAVLRGHRDVVVAALLDLACHASSEATRLAALKEMLDRGWGKVAASSADTPPAPGAPTLLIAPALLRPAPAAGQDTQA
;
A
#
# COMPACT_ATOMS: atom_id res chain seq x y z
N MET A 1 41.48 26.89 5.13
CA MET A 1 40.19 26.44 5.67
C MET A 1 39.60 25.42 4.70
N PRO A 2 39.82 24.11 4.86
CA PRO A 2 39.05 23.12 4.13
C PRO A 2 37.92 22.67 5.05
N ASP A 3 36.67 22.89 4.69
CA ASP A 3 35.60 22.27 5.44
C ASP A 3 34.43 21.82 4.57
N HIS A 4 33.98 20.62 4.94
CA HIS A 4 32.80 19.87 4.54
C HIS A 4 32.80 19.31 3.12
N GLY A 5 33.54 18.20 2.95
CA GLY A 5 33.19 17.19 1.95
C GLY A 5 31.72 16.82 2.12
N ASP A 6 30.98 16.93 1.01
CA ASP A 6 29.56 16.60 0.90
C ASP A 6 29.33 15.15 1.33
N GLY A 7 29.08 14.96 2.62
CA GLY A 7 28.61 13.74 3.25
C GLY A 7 27.14 13.46 2.92
N ALA A 8 26.73 13.69 1.67
CA ALA A 8 25.44 13.23 1.19
C ALA A 8 25.46 11.71 1.26
N SER A 9 24.82 11.15 2.27
CA SER A 9 24.73 9.70 2.45
C SER A 9 24.29 9.08 1.12
N PRO A 10 24.85 7.94 0.69
CA PRO A 10 24.51 7.34 -0.61
C PRO A 10 23.00 7.13 -0.81
N GLN A 11 22.27 6.98 0.30
CA GLN A 11 20.81 6.96 0.38
C GLN A 11 20.17 8.27 -0.10
N HIS A 12 20.66 9.43 0.35
CA HIS A 12 20.18 10.75 -0.09
C HIS A 12 20.42 11.00 -1.59
N ALA A 13 21.58 10.58 -2.10
CA ALA A 13 21.88 10.68 -3.53
C ALA A 13 20.96 9.80 -4.37
N LEU A 14 20.72 8.56 -3.93
CA LEU A 14 19.76 7.65 -4.56
C LEU A 14 18.34 8.24 -4.55
N GLU A 15 17.89 8.77 -3.42
CA GLU A 15 16.58 9.42 -3.32
C GLU A 15 16.42 10.60 -4.27
N ALA A 16 17.46 11.42 -4.45
CA ALA A 16 17.43 12.54 -5.37
C ALA A 16 17.27 12.09 -6.83
N VAL A 17 18.01 11.04 -7.23
CA VAL A 17 17.88 10.42 -8.56
C VAL A 17 16.49 9.79 -8.73
N LEU A 18 16.00 9.05 -7.73
CA LEU A 18 14.68 8.44 -7.76
C LEU A 18 13.55 9.47 -7.86
N ARG A 19 13.70 10.65 -7.24
CA ARG A 19 12.73 11.75 -7.40
C ARG A 19 12.72 12.29 -8.84
N GLY A 20 13.88 12.43 -9.47
CA GLY A 20 14.00 12.86 -10.86
C GLY A 20 13.44 11.85 -11.87
N HIS A 21 13.47 10.57 -11.53
CA HIS A 21 13.01 9.46 -12.40
C HIS A 21 11.75 8.76 -11.89
N ARG A 22 10.95 9.43 -11.05
CA ARG A 22 9.82 8.81 -10.34
C ARG A 22 8.91 8.03 -11.28
N ASP A 23 8.52 8.63 -12.39
CA ASP A 23 7.55 8.02 -13.30
C ASP A 23 8.11 6.77 -13.98
N VAL A 24 9.43 6.73 -14.26
CA VAL A 24 10.12 5.54 -14.79
C VAL A 24 10.16 4.43 -13.75
N VAL A 25 10.45 4.76 -12.50
CA VAL A 25 10.52 3.80 -11.39
C VAL A 25 9.14 3.21 -11.10
N VAL A 26 8.09 4.04 -11.09
CA VAL A 26 6.70 3.60 -10.93
C VAL A 26 6.31 2.65 -12.06
N ALA A 27 6.62 2.98 -13.31
CA ALA A 27 6.32 2.12 -14.44
C ALA A 27 7.02 0.76 -14.35
N ALA A 28 8.30 0.74 -13.97
CA ALA A 28 9.05 -0.50 -13.81
C ALA A 28 8.53 -1.38 -12.66
N LEU A 29 8.14 -0.77 -11.54
CA LEU A 29 7.55 -1.51 -10.41
C LEU A 29 6.16 -2.05 -10.74
N LEU A 30 5.36 -1.32 -11.52
CA LEU A 30 4.07 -1.80 -12.01
C LEU A 30 4.26 -3.00 -12.94
N ASP A 31 5.23 -2.94 -13.85
CA ASP A 31 5.56 -4.05 -14.75
C ASP A 31 5.98 -5.31 -13.96
N LEU A 32 6.86 -5.15 -12.96
CA LEU A 32 7.24 -6.22 -12.04
C LEU A 32 6.05 -6.79 -11.27
N ALA A 33 5.16 -5.94 -10.76
CA ALA A 33 3.98 -6.36 -10.03
C ALA A 33 3.01 -7.19 -10.89
N CYS A 34 2.92 -6.88 -12.19
CA CYS A 34 2.03 -7.57 -13.12
C CYS A 34 2.62 -8.85 -13.70
N HIS A 35 3.93 -8.87 -14.01
CA HIS A 35 4.50 -9.89 -14.90
C HIS A 35 5.61 -10.75 -14.27
N ALA A 36 6.11 -10.43 -13.06
CA ALA A 36 7.14 -11.25 -12.45
C ALA A 36 6.63 -12.68 -12.19
N SER A 37 7.44 -13.68 -12.52
CA SER A 37 7.11 -15.10 -12.30
C SER A 37 7.01 -15.46 -10.81
N SER A 38 7.85 -14.84 -9.98
CA SER A 38 7.88 -15.01 -8.53
C SER A 38 6.83 -14.17 -7.83
N GLU A 39 5.99 -14.80 -7.01
CA GLU A 39 5.01 -14.12 -6.17
C GLU A 39 5.67 -13.18 -5.15
N ALA A 40 6.78 -13.60 -4.55
CA ALA A 40 7.53 -12.76 -3.61
C ALA A 40 7.99 -11.46 -4.26
N THR A 41 8.39 -11.50 -5.54
CA THR A 41 8.79 -10.31 -6.29
C THR A 41 7.60 -9.39 -6.57
N ARG A 42 6.44 -9.95 -6.96
CA ARG A 42 5.22 -9.15 -7.17
C ARG A 42 4.81 -8.42 -5.88
N LEU A 43 4.82 -9.13 -4.75
CA LEU A 43 4.47 -8.55 -3.44
C LEU A 43 5.49 -7.50 -2.99
N ALA A 44 6.79 -7.73 -3.21
CA ALA A 44 7.83 -6.76 -2.90
C ALA A 44 7.64 -5.46 -3.70
N ALA A 45 7.33 -5.55 -5.00
CA ALA A 45 7.08 -4.38 -5.84
C ALA A 45 5.84 -3.58 -5.37
N LEU A 46 4.74 -4.27 -5.04
CA LEU A 46 3.53 -3.65 -4.51
C LEU A 46 3.79 -2.95 -3.16
N LYS A 47 4.48 -3.63 -2.24
CA LYS A 47 4.87 -3.05 -0.94
C LYS A 47 5.70 -1.79 -1.13
N GLU A 48 6.68 -1.85 -2.02
CA GLU A 48 7.57 -0.73 -2.29
C GLU A 48 6.84 0.51 -2.83
N MET A 49 5.86 0.32 -3.73
CA MET A 49 5.01 1.42 -4.22
C MET A 49 4.14 2.03 -3.10
N LEU A 50 3.65 1.22 -2.16
CA LEU A 50 2.84 1.67 -1.02
C LEU A 50 3.67 2.39 0.04
N ASP A 51 4.87 1.89 0.34
CA ASP A 51 5.81 2.49 1.29
C ASP A 51 6.25 3.88 0.82
N ARG A 52 6.39 4.06 -0.50
CA ARG A 52 6.65 5.37 -1.13
C ARG A 52 5.41 6.25 -1.27
N GLY A 53 4.24 5.76 -0.89
CA GLY A 53 2.99 6.52 -0.93
C GLY A 53 2.39 6.69 -2.33
N TRP A 54 2.85 5.95 -3.34
CA TRP A 54 2.37 6.06 -4.72
C TRP A 54 1.01 5.36 -4.94
N GLY A 55 0.61 4.46 -4.04
CA GLY A 55 -0.72 3.84 -4.04
C GLY A 55 -1.70 4.42 -3.02
N LYS A 56 -1.29 5.44 -2.24
CA LYS A 56 -2.21 6.13 -1.33
C LYS A 56 -2.97 7.15 -2.15
N VAL A 57 -4.31 7.03 -2.18
CA VAL A 57 -5.17 8.13 -2.65
C VAL A 57 -4.75 9.36 -1.86
N ALA A 58 -4.27 10.40 -2.54
CA ALA A 58 -3.94 11.66 -1.89
C ALA A 58 -5.13 12.01 -1.00
N ALA A 59 -4.89 12.17 0.31
CA ALA A 59 -5.92 12.66 1.20
C ALA A 59 -6.43 13.94 0.57
N SER A 60 -7.68 13.92 0.10
CA SER A 60 -8.29 15.07 -0.53
C SER A 60 -8.13 16.20 0.47
N SER A 61 -7.29 17.19 0.16
CA SER A 61 -7.15 18.42 0.95
C SER A 61 -8.39 19.27 0.69
N ALA A 62 -9.56 18.66 0.84
CA ALA A 62 -10.84 19.28 0.85
C ALA A 62 -11.15 19.50 2.33
N ASP A 63 -10.74 20.67 2.81
CA ASP A 63 -11.46 21.38 3.87
C ASP A 63 -12.85 21.77 3.31
N THR A 64 -13.60 20.78 2.86
CA THR A 64 -14.95 20.90 2.35
C THR A 64 -15.82 20.14 3.35
N PRO A 65 -16.74 20.84 4.04
CA PRO A 65 -17.65 20.18 4.96
C PRO A 65 -18.34 19.02 4.24
N PRO A 66 -18.56 17.88 4.91
CA PRO A 66 -19.14 16.70 4.28
C PRO A 66 -20.46 17.09 3.61
N ALA A 67 -20.52 16.95 2.28
CA ALA A 67 -21.75 17.10 1.55
C ALA A 67 -22.75 16.06 2.12
N PRO A 68 -23.96 16.47 2.53
CA PRO A 68 -24.95 15.54 3.06
C PRO A 68 -25.40 14.61 1.93
N GLY A 69 -24.85 13.39 1.88
CA GLY A 69 -25.32 12.37 0.93
C GLY A 69 -24.31 11.32 0.45
N ALA A 70 -23.05 11.30 0.88
CA ALA A 70 -22.15 10.22 0.49
C ALA A 70 -22.60 8.88 1.15
N PRO A 71 -22.80 7.79 0.38
CA PRO A 71 -23.26 6.52 0.94
C PRO A 71 -22.15 5.87 1.78
N THR A 72 -22.41 5.75 3.09
CA THR A 72 -21.59 4.97 4.02
C THR A 72 -21.64 3.49 3.63
N LEU A 73 -20.52 2.93 3.18
CA LEU A 73 -20.37 1.48 3.02
C LEU A 73 -20.21 0.84 4.41
N LEU A 74 -21.32 0.35 4.96
CA LEU A 74 -21.33 -0.48 6.16
C LEU A 74 -20.91 -1.90 5.78
N ILE A 75 -19.64 -2.24 6.00
CA ILE A 75 -19.21 -3.64 5.98
C ILE A 75 -19.77 -4.32 7.23
N ALA A 76 -20.81 -5.14 7.06
CA ALA A 76 -21.42 -5.89 8.15
C ALA A 76 -20.51 -7.04 8.62
N PRO A 77 -20.27 -7.22 9.93
CA PRO A 77 -19.36 -8.24 10.47
C PRO A 77 -19.93 -9.67 10.47
N ALA A 78 -20.97 -9.96 9.68
CA ALA A 78 -21.68 -11.24 9.72
C ALA A 78 -20.90 -12.43 9.14
N LEU A 79 -19.69 -12.24 8.61
CA LEU A 79 -18.88 -13.32 8.03
C LEU A 79 -17.93 -14.01 9.03
N LEU A 80 -17.85 -13.55 10.28
CA LEU A 80 -17.14 -14.26 11.35
C LEU A 80 -18.14 -15.06 12.21
N ARG A 81 -18.70 -16.15 11.68
CA ARG A 81 -19.32 -17.20 12.50
C ARG A 81 -18.50 -18.48 12.41
N PRO A 82 -17.78 -18.89 13.47
CA PRO A 82 -17.26 -20.25 13.56
C PRO A 82 -18.44 -21.22 13.74
N ALA A 83 -18.45 -22.31 12.98
CA ALA A 83 -19.49 -23.33 13.06
C ALA A 83 -19.31 -24.18 14.34
N PRO A 84 -20.32 -24.29 15.22
CA PRO A 84 -20.30 -25.29 16.28
C PRO A 84 -20.81 -26.65 15.77
N ALA A 85 -20.17 -27.69 16.29
CA ALA A 85 -20.21 -29.10 15.89
C ALA A 85 -21.61 -29.75 15.92
N ALA A 86 -21.74 -30.77 15.10
CA ALA A 86 -22.91 -31.64 14.94
C ALA A 86 -23.45 -32.15 16.29
N GLY A 87 -24.78 -32.09 16.44
CA GLY A 87 -25.49 -32.59 17.58
C GLY A 87 -25.45 -34.12 17.69
N GLN A 88 -25.20 -34.59 18.89
CA GLN A 88 -25.79 -35.81 19.42
C GLN A 88 -26.31 -35.45 20.80
N ASP A 89 -27.61 -35.58 21.02
CA ASP A 89 -28.16 -36.39 22.11
C ASP A 89 -29.63 -36.05 22.35
N THR A 90 -30.37 -37.11 22.66
CA THR A 90 -31.66 -37.15 23.37
C THR A 90 -32.89 -37.39 22.48
N GLN A 91 -33.17 -38.68 22.25
CA GLN A 91 -34.55 -39.18 22.18
C GLN A 91 -34.73 -40.12 23.39
N ALA A 92 -35.68 -39.78 24.25
CA ALA A 92 -36.34 -40.67 25.19
C ALA A 92 -37.85 -40.45 25.04
#